data_AF-A0A5P9EU15-F1
#
_entry.id   AF-A0A5P9EU15-F1
#
_cell.length_a   1.000
_cell.length_b   1.000
_cell.length_c   1.000
_cell.angle_alpha   90.00
_cell.angle_beta   90.00
_cell.angle_gamma   90.00
#
_symmetry.space_group_name_H-M   'P 1'
#
loop_
_entity.id
_entity.type
_entity.pdbx_description
1 polymer ?
#
loop_
_entity_poly.entity_id
_entity_poly.type
_entity_poly.pdbx_seq_one_letter_code
_entity_poly.pdbx_strand_id
1 'polypeptide(L)'
;MGLEPSLHGASLRLQMRTLVHNKSMSKFIVDCTNIKSEEEFWDKYLSSVDTVEGDLFGRNLDALWDALHAGGPGAPIEGTKLISVRNSDSLKSFREGLFYDHLKQISYDLRSDPGSLLSFRVL
;
A
#
# COMPACT_ATOMS: atom_id res chain seq x y z
N MET A 1 -21.43 -25.88 45.39
CA MET A 1 -20.53 -24.72 45.33
C MET A 1 -19.96 -24.64 43.92
N GLY A 2 -20.69 -23.97 43.02
CA GLY A 2 -20.26 -23.76 41.64
C GLY A 2 -19.65 -22.37 41.52
N LEU A 3 -18.40 -22.29 41.10
CA LEU A 3 -17.77 -21.04 40.67
C LEU A 3 -18.12 -20.86 39.19
N GLU A 4 -19.17 -20.08 38.92
CA GLU A 4 -19.46 -19.57 37.58
C GLU A 4 -18.32 -18.63 37.16
N PRO A 5 -17.61 -18.90 36.03
CA PRO A 5 -16.62 -17.96 35.52
C PRO A 5 -17.33 -16.73 34.95
N SER A 6 -17.03 -15.57 35.53
CA SER A 6 -17.60 -14.26 35.18
C SER A 6 -17.61 -13.98 33.67
N LEU A 7 -18.81 -13.98 33.08
CA LEU A 7 -19.11 -13.66 31.67
C LEU A 7 -18.54 -12.32 31.19
N HIS A 8 -18.20 -11.40 32.11
CA HIS A 8 -17.68 -10.07 31.80
C HIS A 8 -16.27 -10.06 31.18
N GLY A 9 -15.41 -11.03 31.51
CA GLY A 9 -14.03 -11.08 30.98
C GLY A 9 -13.95 -11.59 29.53
N ALA A 10 -14.84 -12.51 29.15
CA ALA A 10 -14.90 -13.05 27.80
C ALA A 10 -15.46 -12.02 26.79
N SER A 11 -16.43 -11.20 27.23
CA SER A 11 -17.05 -10.17 26.40
C SER A 11 -16.06 -9.07 25.97
N LEU A 12 -15.18 -8.62 26.86
CA LEU A 12 -14.13 -7.64 26.52
C LEU A 12 -13.05 -8.22 25.59
N ARG A 13 -12.65 -9.49 25.77
CA ARG A 13 -11.74 -10.16 24.84
C ARG A 13 -12.36 -10.39 23.46
N LEU A 14 -13.66 -10.65 23.38
CA LEU A 14 -14.37 -10.74 22.11
C LEU A 14 -14.53 -9.34 21.48
N GLN A 15 -14.90 -8.32 22.24
CA GLN A 15 -15.04 -6.95 21.74
C GLN A 15 -13.72 -6.33 21.31
N MET A 16 -12.60 -6.61 21.98
CA MET A 16 -11.27 -6.21 21.53
C MET A 16 -10.83 -6.97 20.27
N ARG A 17 -11.24 -8.23 20.08
CA ARG A 17 -11.03 -8.97 18.82
C ARG A 17 -11.90 -8.44 17.67
N THR A 18 -13.11 -7.99 17.98
CA THR A 18 -14.05 -7.41 17.01
C THR A 18 -13.67 -5.98 16.60
N LEU A 19 -12.97 -5.23 17.47
CA LEU A 19 -12.43 -3.89 17.14
C LEU A 19 -11.22 -3.93 16.18
N VAL A 20 -10.53 -5.07 16.03
CA VAL A 20 -9.37 -5.18 15.11
C VAL A 20 -9.78 -5.44 13.65
N HIS A 21 -11.05 -5.72 13.37
CA HIS A 21 -11.51 -6.08 12.01
C HIS A 21 -12.67 -5.24 11.50
N ASN A 22 -12.79 -4.00 11.94
CA ASN A 22 -13.43 -3.00 11.10
C ASN A 22 -12.46 -2.73 9.94
N LYS A 23 -12.50 -3.63 8.93
CA LYS A 23 -11.69 -3.66 7.71
C LYS A 23 -11.95 -2.38 6.94
N SER A 24 -11.38 -1.29 7.42
CA SER A 24 -11.48 0.02 6.80
C SER A 24 -10.83 -0.11 5.43
N MET A 25 -11.52 0.36 4.40
CA MET A 25 -10.99 0.38 3.04
C MET A 25 -9.82 1.36 3.00
N SER A 26 -8.63 0.92 3.38
CA SER A 26 -7.45 1.79 3.42
C SER A 26 -7.10 2.20 1.99
N LYS A 27 -7.14 3.51 1.75
CA LYS A 27 -6.76 4.15 0.50
C LYS A 27 -5.63 5.12 0.80
N PHE A 28 -4.51 4.98 0.10
CA PHE A 28 -3.37 5.85 0.25
C PHE A 28 -3.19 6.74 -0.97
N ILE A 29 -2.64 7.93 -0.75
CA ILE A 29 -2.32 8.90 -1.79
C ILE A 29 -0.82 9.19 -1.71
N VAL A 30 -0.11 8.91 -2.80
CA VAL A 30 1.28 9.32 -3.00
C VAL A 30 1.23 10.62 -3.80
N ASP A 31 1.35 11.75 -3.11
CA ASP A 31 1.33 13.07 -3.73
C ASP A 31 2.73 13.43 -4.25
N CYS A 32 2.87 13.53 -5.58
CA CYS A 32 4.14 13.80 -6.26
C CYS A 32 4.41 15.29 -6.50
N THR A 33 3.66 16.19 -5.85
CA THR A 33 3.92 17.63 -5.92
C THR A 33 5.37 17.92 -5.52
N ASN A 34 6.11 18.60 -6.41
CA ASN A 34 7.51 18.98 -6.22
C ASN A 34 8.52 17.83 -6.06
N ILE A 35 8.18 16.59 -6.44
CA ILE A 35 9.15 15.49 -6.49
C ILE A 35 10.11 15.71 -7.66
N LYS A 36 11.42 15.69 -7.38
CA LYS A 36 12.49 16.03 -8.33
C LYS A 36 13.41 14.86 -8.67
N SER A 37 13.32 13.76 -7.94
CA SER A 37 14.10 12.55 -8.19
C SER A 37 13.30 11.29 -7.89
N GLU A 38 13.78 10.15 -8.38
CA GLU A 38 13.21 8.85 -8.03
C GLU A 38 13.39 8.52 -6.55
N GLU A 39 14.51 8.90 -5.95
CA GLU A 39 14.76 8.72 -4.52
C GLU A 39 13.68 9.42 -3.69
N GLU A 40 13.37 10.68 -4.01
CA GLU A 40 12.28 11.43 -3.38
C GLU A 40 10.91 10.76 -3.61
N PHE A 41 10.69 10.16 -4.78
CA PHE A 41 9.47 9.38 -5.03
C PHE A 41 9.37 8.17 -4.09
N TRP A 42 10.46 7.43 -3.88
CA TRP A 42 10.47 6.27 -3.00
C TRP A 42 10.29 6.65 -1.53
N ASP A 43 10.94 7.71 -1.07
CA ASP A 43 10.70 8.26 0.27
C ASP A 43 9.25 8.71 0.43
N LYS A 44 8.68 9.32 -0.62
CA LYS A 44 7.28 9.73 -0.61
C LYS A 44 6.33 8.53 -0.57
N TYR A 45 6.63 7.46 -1.30
CA TYR A 45 5.87 6.22 -1.27
C TYR A 45 5.86 5.61 0.14
N LEU A 46 7.05 5.39 0.73
CA LEU A 46 7.20 4.77 2.05
C LEU A 46 6.60 5.61 3.19
N SER A 47 6.59 6.94 3.05
CA SER A 47 5.96 7.82 4.05
C SER A 47 4.44 7.99 3.87
N SER A 48 3.90 7.69 2.69
CA SER A 48 2.48 7.88 2.38
C SER A 48 1.66 6.59 2.44
N VAL A 49 2.31 5.45 2.28
CA VAL A 49 1.71 4.12 2.30
C VAL A 49 2.17 3.41 3.56
N ASP A 50 1.23 2.88 4.34
CA ASP A 50 1.57 2.00 5.46
C ASP A 50 2.05 0.66 4.88
N THR A 51 3.34 0.38 5.02
CA THR A 51 4.02 -0.74 4.34
C THR A 51 4.59 -1.76 5.31
N VAL A 52 4.57 -3.01 4.89
CA VAL A 52 5.26 -4.10 5.57
C VAL A 52 6.75 -4.02 5.25
N GLU A 53 7.60 -4.06 6.28
CA GLU A 53 9.06 -4.11 6.14
C GLU A 53 9.63 -3.03 5.20
N GLY A 54 9.09 -1.81 5.27
CA GLY A 54 9.46 -0.70 4.37
C GLY A 54 10.96 -0.35 4.37
N ASP A 55 11.67 -0.62 5.48
CA ASP A 55 13.13 -0.43 5.58
C ASP A 55 13.93 -1.41 4.71
N LEU A 56 13.33 -2.55 4.34
CA LEU A 56 13.92 -3.57 3.46
C LEU A 56 13.45 -3.42 2.01
N PHE A 57 12.62 -2.41 1.70
CA PHE A 57 12.10 -2.20 0.37
C PHE A 57 13.22 -1.82 -0.61
N GLY A 58 13.26 -2.46 -1.78
CA GLY A 58 14.32 -2.28 -2.77
C GLY A 58 14.35 -0.92 -3.47
N ARG A 59 13.35 -0.05 -3.28
CA ARG A 59 13.26 1.32 -3.83
C ARG A 59 13.53 1.37 -5.35
N ASN A 60 12.87 0.49 -6.09
CA ASN A 60 12.90 0.47 -7.55
C ASN A 60 11.57 -0.08 -8.11
N LEU A 61 11.38 0.01 -9.43
CA LEU A 61 10.12 -0.35 -10.09
C LEU A 61 9.81 -1.85 -10.04
N ASP A 62 10.83 -2.71 -10.14
CA ASP A 62 10.65 -4.16 -10.05
C ASP A 62 10.22 -4.56 -8.63
N ALA A 63 10.89 -4.01 -7.62
CA ALA A 63 10.53 -4.20 -6.22
C ALA A 63 9.12 -3.67 -5.91
N LEU A 64 8.71 -2.55 -6.51
CA LEU A 64 7.34 -2.05 -6.38
C LEU A 64 6.34 -3.04 -6.99
N TRP A 65 6.60 -3.55 -8.20
CA TRP A 65 5.72 -4.53 -8.82
C TRP A 65 5.58 -5.79 -7.96
N ASP A 66 6.69 -6.35 -7.47
CA ASP A 66 6.71 -7.51 -6.56
C ASP A 66 5.89 -7.23 -5.30
N ALA A 67 6.14 -6.09 -4.65
CA ALA A 67 5.45 -5.67 -3.43
C ALA A 67 3.93 -5.54 -3.62
N LEU A 68 3.48 -4.97 -4.74
CA LEU A 68 2.06 -4.75 -5.00
C LEU A 68 1.33 -6.00 -5.51
N HIS A 69 2.04 -6.90 -6.22
CA HIS A 69 1.46 -8.08 -6.86
C HIS A 69 1.56 -9.34 -5.99
N ALA A 70 2.74 -9.58 -5.40
CA ALA A 70 3.05 -10.79 -4.64
C ALA A 70 3.21 -10.53 -3.13
N GLY A 71 3.37 -9.27 -2.72
CA GLY A 71 3.65 -8.88 -1.34
C GLY A 71 5.15 -8.80 -1.03
N GLY A 72 5.51 -8.80 0.25
CA GLY A 72 6.91 -8.66 0.71
C GLY A 72 7.28 -7.22 1.10
N PRO A 73 8.58 -6.91 1.21
CA PRO A 73 9.05 -5.59 1.62
C PRO A 73 8.47 -4.47 0.76
N GLY A 74 7.92 -3.45 1.40
CA GLY A 74 7.27 -2.32 0.72
C GLY A 74 5.84 -2.58 0.25
N ALA A 75 5.30 -3.78 0.47
CA ALA A 75 3.89 -4.07 0.21
C ALA A 75 3.01 -3.29 1.17
N PRO A 76 1.86 -2.75 0.72
CA PRO A 76 0.93 -2.12 1.63
C PRO A 76 0.38 -3.14 2.65
N ILE A 77 0.06 -2.68 3.85
CA ILE A 77 -0.57 -3.54 4.87
C ILE A 77 -1.84 -4.22 4.35
N GLU A 78 -2.15 -5.39 4.91
CA GLU A 78 -3.32 -6.17 4.55
C GLU A 78 -4.61 -5.33 4.65
N GLY A 79 -5.48 -5.47 3.64
CA GLY A 79 -6.75 -4.74 3.59
C GLY A 79 -6.68 -3.42 2.82
N THR A 80 -5.49 -2.96 2.44
CA THR A 80 -5.35 -1.84 1.51
C THR A 80 -6.02 -2.13 0.17
N LYS A 81 -6.84 -1.20 -0.30
CA LYS A 81 -7.64 -1.35 -1.52
C LYS A 81 -7.21 -0.46 -2.66
N LEU A 82 -6.59 0.68 -2.35
CA LEU A 82 -6.19 1.64 -3.37
C LEU A 82 -4.92 2.37 -2.96
N ILE A 83 -3.98 2.47 -3.89
CA ILE A 83 -2.91 3.45 -3.86
C ILE A 83 -3.07 4.34 -5.09
N SER A 84 -3.14 5.65 -4.87
CA SER A 84 -3.22 6.65 -5.93
C SER A 84 -1.98 7.52 -5.94
N VAL A 85 -1.16 7.39 -6.98
CA VAL A 85 -0.09 8.34 -7.30
C VAL A 85 -0.74 9.55 -7.97
N ARG A 86 -0.59 10.74 -7.39
CA ARG A 86 -1.24 11.98 -7.82
C ARG A 86 -0.24 13.08 -8.09
N ASN A 87 -0.64 14.08 -8.86
CA ASN A 87 0.21 15.22 -9.25
C ASN A 87 1.52 14.72 -9.89
N SER A 88 1.39 13.70 -10.74
CA SER A 88 2.49 12.86 -11.20
C SER A 88 3.22 13.38 -12.44
N ASP A 89 2.89 14.59 -12.91
CA ASP A 89 3.47 15.18 -14.12
C ASP A 89 4.99 15.35 -14.06
N SER A 90 5.54 15.67 -12.88
CA SER A 90 7.00 15.80 -12.69
C SER A 90 7.74 14.49 -13.00
N LEU A 91 7.11 13.35 -12.75
CA LEU A 91 7.70 12.02 -12.96
C LEU A 91 7.96 11.72 -14.44
N LYS A 92 7.29 12.41 -15.37
CA LYS A 92 7.51 12.28 -16.82
C LYS A 92 8.90 12.72 -17.26
N SER A 93 9.60 13.50 -16.43
CA SER A 93 10.98 13.89 -16.70
C SER A 93 12.01 12.83 -16.29
N PHE A 94 11.62 11.83 -15.48
CA PHE A 94 12.55 10.84 -14.95
C PHE A 94 12.82 9.76 -16.00
N ARG A 95 14.10 9.47 -16.25
CA ARG A 95 14.56 8.51 -17.26
C ARG A 95 13.90 8.71 -18.62
N GLU A 96 13.80 9.97 -19.07
CA GLU A 96 13.17 10.30 -20.36
C GLU A 96 11.71 9.82 -20.47
N GLY A 97 10.99 9.74 -19.34
CA GLY A 97 9.59 9.29 -19.26
C GLY A 97 9.41 7.82 -18.93
N LEU A 98 10.47 7.00 -19.07
CA LEU A 98 10.40 5.55 -18.83
C LEU A 98 9.94 5.20 -17.42
N PHE A 99 10.31 6.01 -16.42
CA PHE A 99 9.86 5.80 -15.05
C PHE A 99 8.34 5.92 -14.90
N TYR A 100 7.77 7.00 -15.47
CA TYR A 100 6.33 7.24 -15.46
C TYR A 100 5.58 6.15 -16.24
N ASP A 101 6.09 5.78 -17.41
CA ASP A 101 5.49 4.74 -18.24
C ASP A 101 5.49 3.38 -17.55
N HIS A 102 6.56 3.03 -16.83
CA HIS A 102 6.60 1.79 -16.07
C HIS A 102 5.61 1.81 -14.89
N LEU A 103 5.44 2.93 -14.18
CA LEU A 103 4.36 3.05 -13.17
C LEU A 103 2.97 2.85 -13.79
N LYS A 104 2.75 3.35 -15.02
CA LYS A 104 1.51 3.10 -15.76
C LYS A 104 1.34 1.63 -16.15
N GLN A 105 2.43 0.95 -16.50
CA GLN A 105 2.44 -0.48 -16.77
C GLN A 105 2.08 -1.29 -15.52
N ILE A 106 2.69 -1.01 -14.37
CA ILE A 106 2.34 -1.65 -13.09
C ILE A 106 0.85 -1.45 -12.77
N SER A 107 0.32 -0.23 -12.99
CA SER A 107 -1.11 0.06 -12.85
C SER A 107 -2.00 -0.77 -13.80
N TYR A 108 -1.53 -1.03 -15.01
CA TYR A 108 -2.23 -1.85 -15.99
C TYR A 108 -2.21 -3.33 -15.60
N ASP A 109 -1.06 -3.87 -15.20
CA ASP A 109 -0.89 -5.27 -14.83
C ASP A 109 -1.80 -5.63 -13.65
N LEU A 110 -1.75 -4.84 -12.57
CA LEU A 110 -2.58 -5.06 -11.38
C LEU A 110 -4.08 -4.94 -11.65
N ARG A 111 -4.49 -4.13 -12.63
CA ARG A 111 -5.90 -4.02 -13.04
C ARG A 111 -6.33 -5.18 -13.93
N SER A 112 -5.40 -5.76 -14.68
CA SER A 112 -5.66 -6.84 -15.62
C SER A 112 -5.61 -8.21 -14.95
N ASP A 113 -4.98 -8.31 -13.79
CA ASP A 113 -5.00 -9.52 -12.96
C ASP A 113 -6.33 -9.64 -12.17
N PRO A 114 -7.18 -10.64 -12.47
CA PRO A 114 -8.43 -10.86 -11.73
C PRO A 114 -8.20 -11.31 -10.28
N GLY A 115 -6.98 -11.77 -9.93
CA GLY A 115 -6.59 -12.12 -8.57
C GLY A 115 -6.20 -10.91 -7.70
N SER A 116 -5.95 -9.76 -8.31
CA SER A 116 -5.49 -8.58 -7.60
C SER A 116 -6.58 -7.99 -6.71
N LEU A 117 -6.26 -7.86 -5.41
CA LEU A 117 -7.13 -7.25 -4.41
C LEU A 117 -6.85 -5.75 -4.20
N LEU A 118 -5.82 -5.22 -4.87
CA LEU A 118 -5.31 -3.87 -4.75
C LEU A 118 -5.42 -3.15 -6.09
N SER A 119 -5.99 -1.95 -6.07
CA SER A 119 -5.89 -1.02 -7.20
C SER A 119 -4.67 -0.11 -7.05
N PHE A 120 -3.81 -0.05 -8.06
CA PHE A 120 -2.77 0.97 -8.19
C PHE A 120 -3.11 1.91 -9.34
N ARG A 121 -3.12 3.23 -9.08
CA ARG A 121 -3.51 4.24 -10.08
C ARG A 121 -2.47 5.35 -10.15
N VAL A 122 -2.13 5.76 -11.36
CA VAL A 122 -1.28 6.92 -11.63
C VAL A 122 -2.11 7.99 -12.32
N LEU A 123 -2.25 9.14 -11.66
CA LEU A 123 -3.16 10.24 -11.97
C LEU A 123 -2.43 11.58 -12.08
#